data_AF-A0A3A2Z452-F1
#
_entry.id   AF-A0A3A2Z452-F1
#
_cell.length_a   1.000
_cell.length_b   1.000
_cell.length_c   1.000
_cell.angle_alpha   90.00
_cell.angle_beta   90.00
_cell.angle_gamma   90.00
#
_symmetry.space_group_name_H-M   'P 1'
#
loop_
_entity.id
_entity.type
_entity.pdbx_description
1 polymer ?
#
loop_
_entity_poly.entity_id
_entity_poly.type
_entity_poly.pdbx_seq_one_letter_code
_entity_poly.pdbx_strand_id
1 'polypeptide(L)'
;KTAIDLDARDPHFAASLRHIGPVTPAPTLSHSSTFNQPQQPSGPKQTVFPQTSNPALLVVTARQRIAKAAECEAEEFGKQSHGGREYLDALTIRQALAMRDHNRLPNGEIERILRLKSGVMSRLGGKGVVSEVR
;
A
#
# COMPACT_ATOMS: atom_id res chain seq x y z
N LYS A 1 -30.37 21.22 4.28
CA LYS A 1 -29.01 21.07 3.70
C LYS A 1 -28.95 22.02 2.51
N THR A 2 -28.52 23.26 2.72
CA THR A 2 -28.41 24.28 1.67
C THR A 2 -27.19 23.94 0.82
N ALA A 3 -27.41 23.55 -0.43
CA ALA A 3 -26.35 23.35 -1.40
C ALA A 3 -25.71 24.71 -1.67
N ILE A 4 -24.44 24.84 -1.33
CA ILE A 4 -23.64 26.03 -1.67
C ILE A 4 -23.30 25.83 -3.14
N ASP A 5 -23.99 26.58 -3.99
CA ASP A 5 -23.72 26.59 -5.42
C ASP A 5 -22.42 27.38 -5.64
N LEU A 6 -21.35 26.67 -5.98
CA LEU A 6 -19.98 27.20 -6.07
C LEU A 6 -19.76 28.12 -7.29
N ASP A 7 -20.84 28.43 -8.01
CA ASP A 7 -20.83 29.32 -9.15
C ASP A 7 -20.96 30.79 -8.69
N ALA A 8 -20.36 31.71 -9.45
CA ALA A 8 -20.35 33.16 -9.20
C ALA A 8 -21.75 33.84 -9.18
N ARG A 9 -22.82 33.06 -9.14
CA ARG A 9 -24.23 33.46 -9.09
C ARG A 9 -24.79 33.53 -7.68
N ASP A 10 -24.11 32.98 -6.66
CA ASP A 10 -24.59 33.08 -5.28
C ASP A 10 -24.42 34.52 -4.74
N PRO A 11 -25.52 35.23 -4.44
CA PRO A 11 -25.46 36.59 -3.89
C PRO A 11 -24.79 36.66 -2.51
N HIS A 12 -24.87 35.58 -1.72
CA HIS A 12 -24.29 35.52 -0.38
C HIS A 12 -22.77 35.35 -0.45
N PHE A 13 -22.28 34.56 -1.41
CA PHE A 13 -20.86 34.45 -1.74
C PHE A 13 -20.31 35.75 -2.33
N ALA A 14 -21.04 36.39 -3.24
CA ALA A 14 -20.66 37.69 -3.81
C ALA A 14 -20.56 38.79 -2.74
N ALA A 15 -21.42 38.77 -1.71
CA ALA A 15 -21.32 39.67 -0.56
C ALA A 15 -20.04 39.43 0.26
N SER A 16 -19.66 38.17 0.47
CA SER A 16 -18.42 37.82 1.17
C SER A 16 -17.17 38.27 0.42
N LEU A 17 -17.13 38.13 -0.91
CA LEU A 17 -16.01 38.61 -1.73
C LEU A 17 -15.88 40.13 -1.70
N ARG A 18 -17.02 40.84 -1.73
CA ARG A 18 -17.03 42.30 -1.59
C ARG A 18 -16.57 42.77 -0.21
N HIS A 19 -16.84 41.99 0.85
CA HIS A 19 -16.38 42.30 2.20
C HIS A 19 -14.86 42.12 2.38
N ILE A 20 -14.29 41.08 1.76
CA ILE A 20 -12.85 40.79 1.84
C ILE A 20 -12.03 41.82 1.03
N GLY A 21 -12.60 42.36 -0.06
CA GLY A 21 -11.95 43.36 -0.89
C GLY A 21 -10.79 42.80 -1.73
N PRO A 22 -10.19 43.61 -2.62
CA PRO A 22 -9.06 43.16 -3.43
C PRO A 22 -7.85 42.88 -2.53
N VAL A 23 -7.38 41.64 -2.54
CA VAL A 23 -6.18 41.21 -1.81
C VAL A 23 -4.95 41.84 -2.46
N THR A 24 -4.17 42.62 -1.69
CA THR A 24 -2.86 43.12 -2.12
C THR A 24 -1.82 42.01 -1.98
N PRO A 25 -1.30 41.43 -3.08
CA PRO A 25 -0.24 40.43 -2.97
C PRO A 25 1.03 41.09 -2.45
N ALA A 26 1.80 40.37 -1.63
CA ALA A 26 3.14 40.80 -1.24
C ALA A 26 4.03 40.88 -2.49
N PRO A 27 4.70 42.01 -2.77
CA PRO A 27 5.46 42.17 -4.01
C PRO A 27 6.72 41.31 -4.00
N THR A 28 6.75 40.25 -4.82
CA THR A 28 7.97 39.47 -5.09
C THR A 28 8.70 40.09 -6.29
N LEU A 29 9.58 41.06 -6.04
CA LEU A 29 10.34 41.78 -7.06
C LEU A 29 11.56 40.98 -7.60
N SER A 30 11.48 39.66 -7.73
CA SER A 30 12.59 38.83 -8.23
C SER A 30 12.11 37.48 -8.79
N HIS A 31 12.74 37.02 -9.88
CA HIS A 31 12.39 35.82 -10.66
C HIS A 31 12.55 34.46 -9.91
N SER A 32 12.90 34.48 -8.62
CA SER A 32 13.21 33.29 -7.84
C SER A 32 12.70 33.32 -6.38
N SER A 33 11.79 34.24 -6.03
CA SER A 33 11.23 34.30 -4.67
C SER A 33 10.05 33.34 -4.47
N THR A 34 10.22 32.33 -3.62
CA THR A 34 9.15 31.53 -3.03
C THR A 34 8.79 32.08 -1.65
N PHE A 35 7.51 32.41 -1.44
CA PHE A 35 6.99 32.94 -0.18
C PHE A 35 7.05 31.87 0.92
N ASN A 36 7.83 32.14 1.96
CA ASN A 36 8.19 31.19 3.01
C ASN A 36 7.18 31.25 4.17
N GLN A 37 6.33 30.22 4.32
CA GLN A 37 5.43 30.07 5.47
C GLN A 37 6.23 29.52 6.68
N PRO A 38 5.98 29.96 7.93
CA PRO A 38 6.92 29.75 9.03
C PRO A 38 6.97 28.30 9.53
N GLN A 39 8.20 27.93 9.89
CA GLN A 39 8.71 26.62 10.27
C GLN A 39 8.19 26.09 11.62
N GLN A 40 8.04 24.76 11.70
CA GLN A 40 8.32 23.93 12.88
C GLN A 40 8.80 22.53 12.43
N PRO A 41 9.59 21.78 13.24
CA PRO A 41 11.03 21.72 13.05
C PRO A 41 11.57 20.38 12.53
N SER A 42 12.70 20.46 11.81
CA SER A 42 13.73 19.41 11.59
C SER A 42 13.24 18.01 11.18
N GLY A 43 12.89 17.84 9.91
CA GLY A 43 12.78 16.52 9.25
C GLY A 43 13.34 16.60 7.82
N PRO A 44 13.85 15.49 7.25
CA PRO A 44 14.51 15.50 5.95
C PRO A 44 13.56 16.05 4.86
N LYS A 45 14.11 16.95 4.04
CA LYS A 45 13.48 17.72 2.97
C LYS A 45 12.57 16.82 2.10
N GLN A 46 11.25 16.88 2.33
CA GLN A 46 10.29 16.32 1.39
C GLN A 46 10.24 17.23 0.16
N THR A 47 10.58 16.67 -1.01
CA THR A 47 10.56 17.37 -2.29
C THR A 47 9.13 17.72 -2.68
N VAL A 48 8.91 18.94 -3.17
CA VAL A 48 7.60 19.50 -3.60
C VAL A 48 7.09 18.92 -4.92
N PHE A 49 7.94 18.18 -5.65
CA PHE A 49 7.48 17.26 -6.69
C PHE A 49 7.07 15.96 -6.02
N PRO A 50 5.88 15.40 -6.31
CA PRO A 50 5.56 14.11 -5.76
C PRO A 50 6.54 13.11 -6.39
N GLN A 51 7.41 12.51 -5.56
CA GLN A 51 8.25 11.34 -5.91
C GLN A 51 7.37 10.10 -6.17
N THR A 52 6.08 10.31 -6.43
CA THR A 52 5.03 9.30 -6.49
C THR A 52 5.25 8.45 -7.72
N SER A 53 5.80 7.26 -7.51
CA SER A 53 5.56 6.15 -8.39
C SER A 53 4.04 6.00 -8.54
N ASN A 54 3.55 6.12 -9.77
CA ASN A 54 2.13 5.91 -10.08
C ASN A 54 1.68 4.57 -9.45
N PRO A 55 0.64 4.57 -8.59
CA PRO A 55 0.21 3.35 -7.89
C PRO A 55 -0.20 2.25 -8.86
N ALA A 56 -0.76 2.59 -10.02
CA ALA A 56 -1.07 1.61 -11.06
C ALA A 56 0.20 0.95 -11.60
N LEU A 57 1.27 1.74 -11.85
CA LEU A 57 2.56 1.19 -12.28
C LEU A 57 3.22 0.35 -11.18
N LEU A 58 3.09 0.74 -9.90
CA LEU A 58 3.56 -0.09 -8.79
C LEU A 58 2.86 -1.45 -8.74
N VAL A 59 1.52 -1.46 -8.82
CA VAL A 59 0.73 -2.70 -8.79
C VAL A 59 1.08 -3.60 -9.99
N VAL A 60 1.18 -3.02 -11.19
CA VAL A 60 1.53 -3.77 -12.41
C VAL A 60 2.93 -4.36 -12.32
N THR A 61 3.93 -3.57 -11.90
CA THR A 61 5.32 -4.04 -11.76
C THR A 61 5.47 -5.07 -10.63
N ALA A 62 4.77 -4.89 -9.52
CA ALA A 62 4.72 -5.87 -8.43
C ALA A 62 4.10 -7.19 -8.90
N ARG A 63 2.99 -7.14 -9.63
CA ARG A 63 2.35 -8.33 -10.22
C ARG A 63 3.29 -9.07 -11.16
N GLN A 64 3.97 -8.36 -12.05
CA GLN A 64 4.94 -8.95 -12.98
C GLN A 64 6.10 -9.63 -12.24
N ARG A 65 6.62 -9.00 -11.18
CA ARG A 65 7.69 -9.58 -10.35
C ARG A 65 7.25 -10.86 -9.65
N ILE A 66 6.06 -10.86 -9.04
CA ILE A 66 5.52 -12.03 -8.33
C ILE A 66 5.25 -13.17 -9.31
N ALA A 67 4.63 -12.88 -10.47
CA ALA A 67 4.34 -13.89 -11.49
C ALA A 67 5.62 -14.56 -12.00
N LYS A 68 6.63 -13.77 -12.36
CA LYS A 68 7.92 -14.30 -12.81
C LYS A 68 8.58 -15.19 -11.75
N ALA A 69 8.55 -14.77 -10.48
CA ALA A 69 9.15 -15.56 -9.41
C ALA A 69 8.38 -16.87 -9.15
N ALA A 70 7.05 -16.87 -9.31
CA ALA A 70 6.24 -18.07 -9.23
C ALA A 70 6.49 -19.05 -10.39
N GLU A 71 6.70 -18.54 -11.61
CA GLU A 71 7.10 -19.34 -12.77
C GLU A 71 8.47 -19.99 -12.55
N CYS A 72 9.46 -19.23 -12.09
CA CYS A 72 10.79 -19.78 -11.77
C CYS A 72 10.71 -20.87 -10.68
N GLU A 73 9.87 -20.69 -9.65
CA GLU A 73 9.66 -21.75 -8.64
C GLU A 73 9.00 -22.99 -9.26
N ALA A 74 8.02 -22.81 -10.13
CA ALA A 74 7.36 -23.93 -10.82
C ALA A 74 8.31 -24.70 -11.75
N GLU A 75 9.31 -24.04 -12.36
CA GLU A 75 10.36 -24.70 -13.14
C GLU A 75 11.36 -25.47 -12.27
N GLU A 76 11.62 -24.98 -11.05
CA GLU A 76 12.46 -25.68 -10.08
C GLU A 76 11.71 -26.79 -9.34
N PHE A 77 10.38 -26.73 -9.34
CA PHE A 77 9.50 -27.73 -8.77
C PHE A 77 9.69 -29.07 -9.48
N GLY A 78 10.30 -30.03 -8.77
CA GLY A 78 10.68 -31.34 -9.31
C GLY A 78 12.19 -31.62 -9.25
N LYS A 79 13.02 -30.60 -9.03
CA LYS A 79 14.44 -30.81 -8.70
C LYS A 79 14.58 -31.32 -7.27
N GLN A 80 15.44 -32.32 -7.06
CA GLN A 80 15.67 -32.94 -5.75
C GLN A 80 16.23 -31.96 -4.70
N SER A 81 16.84 -30.84 -5.13
CA SER A 81 17.39 -29.80 -4.26
C SER A 81 16.40 -28.70 -3.88
N HIS A 82 15.13 -28.78 -4.32
CA HIS A 82 14.17 -27.69 -4.11
C HIS A 82 13.65 -27.70 -2.67
N GLY A 83 13.83 -26.58 -1.95
CA GLY A 83 13.52 -26.43 -0.52
C GLY A 83 12.03 -26.36 -0.16
N GLY A 84 11.14 -26.74 -1.08
CA GLY A 84 9.68 -26.63 -0.93
C GLY A 84 9.10 -25.36 -1.56
N ARG A 85 7.77 -25.32 -1.65
CA ARG A 85 7.04 -24.24 -2.32
C ARG A 85 6.91 -22.98 -1.46
N GLU A 86 7.06 -21.81 -2.05
CA GLU A 86 6.90 -20.50 -1.38
C GLU A 86 5.66 -19.76 -1.90
N TYR A 87 5.35 -19.87 -3.20
CA TYR A 87 4.12 -19.30 -3.77
C TYR A 87 2.92 -20.24 -3.60
N LEU A 88 1.91 -19.76 -2.87
CA LEU A 88 0.74 -20.54 -2.48
C LEU A 88 -0.52 -20.10 -3.23
N ASP A 89 -1.39 -21.07 -3.50
CA ASP A 89 -2.77 -20.83 -3.94
C ASP A 89 -3.69 -20.58 -2.72
N ALA A 90 -4.81 -19.90 -2.96
CA ALA A 90 -5.79 -19.57 -1.93
C ALA A 90 -6.34 -20.80 -1.22
N LEU A 91 -6.54 -21.92 -1.94
CA LEU A 91 -6.98 -23.18 -1.36
C LEU A 91 -5.93 -23.76 -0.40
N THR A 92 -4.66 -23.70 -0.78
CA THR A 92 -3.54 -24.17 0.06
C THR A 92 -3.39 -23.31 1.30
N ILE A 93 -3.57 -21.99 1.17
CA ILE A 93 -3.58 -21.06 2.31
C ILE A 93 -4.73 -21.41 3.27
N ARG A 94 -5.94 -21.63 2.75
CA ARG A 94 -7.09 -22.03 3.58
C ARG A 94 -6.80 -23.33 4.32
N GLN A 95 -6.27 -24.33 3.63
CA GLN A 95 -5.90 -25.61 4.25
C GLN A 95 -4.82 -25.43 5.32
N ALA A 96 -3.80 -24.62 5.08
CA ALA A 96 -2.76 -24.31 6.05
C ALA A 96 -3.32 -23.62 7.30
N LEU A 97 -4.27 -22.68 7.12
CA LEU A 97 -4.97 -22.01 8.21
C LEU A 97 -5.86 -22.99 9.00
N ALA A 98 -6.62 -23.85 8.32
CA ALA A 98 -7.41 -24.90 8.97
C ALA A 98 -6.52 -25.84 9.80
N MET A 99 -5.39 -26.28 9.26
CA MET A 99 -4.42 -27.12 10.00
C MET A 99 -3.81 -26.40 11.22
N ARG A 100 -3.58 -25.08 11.12
CA ARG A 100 -3.02 -24.27 12.22
C ARG A 100 -4.04 -23.99 13.32
N ASP A 101 -5.27 -23.66 12.94
CA ASP A 101 -6.28 -23.14 13.85
C ASP A 101 -7.16 -24.27 14.43
N HIS A 102 -7.54 -25.27 13.62
CA HIS A 102 -8.35 -26.41 14.04
C HIS A 102 -7.49 -27.54 14.65
N ASN A 103 -6.43 -27.97 13.94
CA ASN A 103 -5.61 -29.10 14.38
C ASN A 103 -4.48 -28.69 15.34
N ARG A 104 -4.31 -27.38 15.59
CA ARG A 104 -3.27 -26.80 16.47
C ARG A 104 -1.85 -27.28 16.16
N LEU A 105 -1.56 -27.62 14.90
CA LEU A 105 -0.25 -28.09 14.49
C LEU A 105 0.79 -26.95 14.56
N PRO A 106 2.06 -27.26 14.86
CA PRO A 106 3.14 -26.29 14.81
C PRO A 106 3.46 -25.93 13.34
N ASN A 107 3.89 -24.68 13.12
CA ASN A 107 4.14 -24.14 11.78
C ASN A 107 5.08 -25.02 10.94
N GLY A 108 6.16 -25.54 11.53
CA GLY A 108 7.13 -26.38 10.81
C GLY A 108 6.56 -27.74 10.38
N GLU A 109 5.56 -28.27 11.08
CA GLU A 109 4.90 -29.52 10.70
C GLU A 109 3.90 -29.31 9.56
N ILE A 110 3.19 -28.18 9.59
CA ILE A 110 2.31 -27.76 8.49
C ILE A 110 3.14 -27.55 7.21
N GLU A 111 4.30 -26.89 7.33
CA GLU A 111 5.24 -26.70 6.21
C GLU A 111 5.71 -28.05 5.64
N ARG A 112 6.04 -29.02 6.49
CA ARG A 112 6.45 -30.36 6.04
C ARG A 112 5.31 -31.11 5.32
N ILE A 113 4.10 -31.08 5.88
CA ILE A 113 2.94 -31.79 5.31
C ILE A 113 2.56 -31.21 3.95
N LEU A 114 2.56 -29.88 3.83
CA LEU A 114 2.21 -29.18 2.59
C LEU A 114 3.40 -29.00 1.64
N ARG A 115 4.59 -29.51 1.99
CA ARG A 115 5.86 -29.37 1.24
C ARG A 115 6.21 -27.90 0.94
N LEU A 116 5.98 -27.04 1.93
CA LEU A 116 6.31 -25.63 1.87
C LEU A 116 7.74 -25.39 2.32
N LYS A 117 8.30 -24.29 1.84
CA LYS A 117 9.57 -23.78 2.33
C LYS A 117 9.45 -23.38 3.80
N SER A 118 10.54 -23.56 4.53
CA SER A 118 10.58 -23.19 5.94
C SER A 118 10.35 -21.68 6.13
N GLY A 119 9.49 -21.33 7.09
CA GLY A 119 9.16 -19.94 7.41
C GLY A 119 8.07 -19.29 6.55
N VAL A 120 7.48 -20.01 5.58
CA VAL A 120 6.32 -19.52 4.83
C VAL A 120 5.12 -19.30 5.77
N MET A 121 4.90 -20.20 6.74
CA MET A 121 3.84 -20.05 7.72
C MET A 121 4.09 -18.88 8.68
N SER A 122 5.35 -18.52 8.92
CA SER A 122 5.71 -17.33 9.69
C SER A 122 5.38 -16.04 8.92
N ARG A 123 5.48 -16.04 7.59
CA ARG A 123 5.13 -14.90 6.74
C ARG A 123 3.61 -14.69 6.61
N LEU A 124 2.82 -15.77 6.73
CA LEU A 124 1.36 -15.69 6.76
C LEU A 124 0.84 -14.94 8.00
N GLY A 125 1.70 -14.73 9.00
CA GLY A 125 1.40 -13.93 10.19
C GLY A 125 1.07 -14.76 11.42
N GLY A 126 1.19 -14.11 12.57
CA GLY A 126 0.91 -14.73 13.87
C GLY A 126 -0.55 -15.18 14.02
N LYS A 127 -0.78 -16.11 14.95
CA LYS A 127 -2.13 -16.56 15.32
C LYS A 127 -2.96 -15.34 15.74
N GLY A 128 -4.09 -15.11 15.07
CA GLY A 128 -4.98 -13.96 15.31
C GLY A 128 -4.88 -12.81 14.30
N VAL A 129 -3.82 -12.74 13.48
CA VAL A 129 -3.73 -11.75 12.38
C VAL A 129 -4.52 -12.22 11.16
N VAL A 130 -4.41 -13.53 10.87
CA VAL A 130 -5.13 -14.21 9.80
C VAL A 130 -5.86 -15.38 10.42
N SER A 131 -7.12 -15.59 10.05
CA SER A 131 -7.91 -16.76 10.47
C SER A 131 -8.72 -17.25 9.27
N GLU A 132 -9.11 -18.52 9.31
CA GLU A 132 -10.03 -19.04 8.30
C GLU A 132 -11.38 -18.29 8.39
N VAL A 133 -11.78 -17.64 7.28
CA VAL A 133 -13.09 -17.00 7.17
C VAL A 133 -14.15 -18.10 7.04
N ARG A 134 -15.12 -18.05 7.94
CA ARG A 134 -16.20 -19.04 8.05
C ARG A 134 -17.29 -18.84 7.00
#